data_AF-A0A1J3DD64-F1
#
_entry.id   AF-A0A1J3DD64-F1
#
_cell.length_a   1.000
_cell.length_b   1.000
_cell.length_c   1.000
_cell.angle_alpha   90.00
_cell.angle_beta   90.00
_cell.angle_gamma   90.00
#
_symmetry.space_group_name_H-M   'P 1'
#
loop_
_entity.id
_entity.type
_entity.pdbx_description
1 polymer ?
#
loop_
_entity_poly.entity_id
_entity_poly.type
_entity_poly.pdbx_seq_one_letter_code
_entity_poly.pdbx_strand_id
1 'polypeptide(L)'
;VSGLIVNIIQLVFFIIVRPFSTSLYRKINKTVAELLWLQLIWLIDWWASIKINLYADAETLDLIGKEHALVLCNHRSDIDWLIGWVMAQRAGCLGSSLAIMKKEAKFLPIIGWSMWFSDYIFLERSWSKDENTLKAG
;
A
#
# COMPACT_ATOMS: atom_id res chain seq x y z
N VAL A 1 -1.02 -6.32 18.68
CA VAL A 1 -0.29 -5.27 19.44
C VAL A 1 0.60 -4.44 18.52
N SER A 2 1.47 -5.06 17.72
CA SER A 2 2.34 -4.39 16.72
C SER A 2 1.61 -3.38 15.82
N GLY A 3 0.49 -3.75 15.21
CA GLY A 3 -0.24 -2.86 14.30
C GLY A 3 -0.78 -1.58 14.95
N LEU A 4 -1.25 -1.66 16.20
CA LEU A 4 -1.68 -0.47 16.94
C LEU A 4 -0.50 0.44 17.28
N ILE A 5 0.65 -0.14 17.64
CA ILE A 5 1.89 0.63 17.87
C ILE A 5 2.28 1.37 16.58
N VAL A 6 2.22 0.70 15.42
CA VAL A 6 2.47 1.34 14.12
C VAL A 6 1.52 2.51 13.92
N ASN A 7 0.21 2.36 14.12
CA ASN A 7 -0.71 3.49 13.93
C ASN A 7 -0.48 4.63 14.92
N ILE A 8 -0.09 4.36 16.16
CA ILE A 8 0.26 5.40 17.13
C ILE A 8 1.47 6.19 16.61
N ILE A 9 2.50 5.50 16.12
CA ILE A 9 3.66 6.15 15.50
C ILE A 9 3.25 6.99 14.28
N GLN A 10 2.39 6.44 13.41
CA GLN A 10 1.87 7.17 12.25
C GLN A 10 1.08 8.42 12.65
N LEU A 11 0.24 8.33 13.68
CA LEU A 11 -0.53 9.45 14.21
C LEU A 11 0.38 10.54 14.78
N VAL A 12 1.41 10.16 15.55
CA VAL A 12 2.40 11.10 16.09
C VAL A 12 3.11 11.86 14.97
N PHE A 13 3.62 11.16 13.95
CA PHE A 13 4.27 11.81 12.82
C PHE A 13 3.30 12.62 11.95
N PHE A 14 2.04 12.19 11.84
CA PHE A 14 1.01 12.94 11.14
C PHE A 14 0.74 14.30 11.81
N ILE A 15 0.72 14.36 13.14
CA ILE A 15 0.49 15.60 13.88
C ILE A 15 1.76 16.47 13.91
N ILE A 16 2.94 15.86 14.11
CA ILE A 16 4.17 16.60 14.37
C ILE A 16 4.93 16.98 13.10
N VAL A 17 4.98 16.11 12.08
CA VAL A 17 5.85 16.29 10.90
C VAL A 17 5.07 16.79 9.68
N ARG A 18 3.88 16.23 9.43
CA ARG A 18 3.09 16.54 8.23
C ARG A 18 2.79 18.04 8.05
N PRO A 19 2.48 18.84 9.10
CA PRO A 19 2.22 20.27 8.94
C PRO A 19 3.42 21.08 8.43
N PHE A 20 4.65 20.61 8.70
CA PHE A 20 5.88 21.30 8.30
C PHE A 20 6.44 20.78 6.98
N SER A 21 6.32 19.47 6.72
CA SER A 21 6.79 18.88 5.46
C SER A 21 6.04 17.59 5.12
N THR A 22 5.25 17.66 4.05
CA THR A 22 4.55 16.50 3.47
C THR A 22 5.52 15.48 2.90
N SER A 23 6.60 15.93 2.24
CA SER A 23 7.63 15.06 1.68
C SER A 23 8.37 14.26 2.75
N LEU A 24 8.72 14.91 3.87
CA LEU A 24 9.39 14.23 4.97
C LEU A 24 8.45 13.24 5.66
N TYR A 25 7.21 13.66 5.91
CA TYR A 25 6.16 12.78 6.44
C TYR A 25 6.00 11.53 5.57
N ARG A 26 5.87 11.68 4.25
CA ARG A 26 5.74 10.54 3.32
C ARG A 26 6.94 9.59 3.38
N LYS A 27 8.17 10.11 3.44
CA LYS A 27 9.39 9.29 3.57
C LYS A 27 9.43 8.48 4.87
N ILE A 28 9.08 9.11 6.00
CA ILE A 28 9.03 8.44 7.30
C ILE A 28 7.89 7.41 7.34
N ASN A 29 6.69 7.84 6.93
CA ASN A 29 5.49 7.01 6.98
C ASN A 29 5.60 5.79 6.05
N LYS A 30 6.28 5.92 4.89
CA LYS A 30 6.64 4.79 4.03
C LYS A 30 7.31 3.67 4.84
N THR A 31 8.39 4.00 5.56
CA THR A 31 9.15 3.02 6.35
C THR A 31 8.32 2.44 7.48
N VAL A 32 7.53 3.27 8.17
CA VAL A 32 6.67 2.84 9.27
C VAL A 32 5.55 1.91 8.79
N ALA A 33 4.89 2.23 7.68
CA ALA A 33 3.84 1.41 7.08
C ALA A 33 4.38 0.07 6.57
N GLU A 34 5.59 0.06 5.99
CA GLU A 34 6.25 -1.16 5.52
C GLU A 34 6.40 -2.20 6.64
N LEU A 35 6.66 -1.79 7.89
CA LEU A 35 6.70 -2.71 9.04
C LEU A 35 5.39 -3.45 9.28
N LEU A 36 4.26 -2.83 8.95
CA LEU A 36 2.93 -3.46 9.04
C LEU A 36 2.65 -4.36 7.83
N TRP A 37 3.02 -3.91 6.63
CA TRP A 37 2.88 -4.70 5.40
C TRP A 37 3.71 -5.97 5.44
N LEU A 38 4.93 -5.92 5.96
CA LEU A 38 5.81 -7.08 6.13
C LEU A 38 5.19 -8.17 7.02
N GLN A 39 4.35 -7.81 8.00
CA GLN A 39 3.62 -8.81 8.80
C GLN A 39 2.59 -9.58 7.96
N LEU A 40 1.94 -8.91 7.00
CA LEU A 40 1.02 -9.55 6.06
C LEU A 40 1.77 -10.37 5.00
N ILE A 41 2.92 -9.88 4.50
CA ILE A 41 3.79 -10.66 3.61
C ILE A 41 4.26 -11.92 4.32
N TRP A 42 4.72 -11.82 5.56
CA TRP A 42 5.13 -12.97 6.36
C TRP A 42 3.98 -13.99 6.51
N LEU A 43 2.75 -13.52 6.74
CA LEU A 43 1.59 -14.41 6.83
C LEU A 43 1.35 -15.19 5.52
N ILE A 44 1.48 -14.53 4.37
CA ILE A 44 1.20 -15.13 3.06
C ILE A 44 2.35 -16.04 2.59
N ASP A 45 3.58 -15.54 2.67
CA ASP A 45 4.76 -16.23 2.11
C ASP A 45 5.27 -17.33 3.05
N TRP A 46 5.44 -17.01 4.34
CA TRP A 46 6.00 -17.95 5.31
C TRP A 46 4.92 -18.83 5.96
N TRP A 47 3.90 -18.24 6.57
CA TRP A 47 2.92 -19.00 7.36
C TRP A 47 1.95 -19.80 6.48
N ALA A 48 1.36 -19.17 5.46
CA ALA A 48 0.45 -19.84 4.52
C ALA A 48 1.17 -20.61 3.40
N SER A 49 2.49 -20.44 3.27
CA SER A 49 3.31 -21.12 2.25
C SER A 49 2.84 -20.90 0.80
N ILE A 50 2.26 -19.74 0.50
CA ILE A 50 1.74 -19.41 -0.83
C ILE A 50 2.91 -19.16 -1.79
N LYS A 51 3.00 -19.94 -2.87
CA LYS A 51 4.03 -19.78 -3.90
C LYS A 51 3.53 -18.92 -5.05
N ILE A 52 4.17 -17.75 -5.22
CA ILE A 52 3.86 -16.81 -6.30
C ILE A 52 4.98 -16.89 -7.35
N ASN A 53 4.61 -17.24 -8.58
CA ASN A 53 5.52 -17.32 -9.71
C ASN A 53 5.22 -16.17 -10.68
N LEU A 54 6.26 -15.41 -11.04
CA LEU A 54 6.18 -14.36 -12.04
C LEU A 54 6.65 -14.93 -13.38
N TYR A 55 5.87 -14.73 -14.43
CA TYR A 55 6.22 -15.10 -15.80
C TYR A 55 6.21 -13.85 -16.66
N ALA A 56 7.33 -13.60 -17.33
CA ALA A 56 7.51 -12.54 -18.32
C ALA A 56 8.71 -12.92 -19.19
N ASP A 57 8.85 -12.29 -20.36
CA ASP A 57 10.08 -12.38 -21.15
C ASP A 57 11.25 -11.68 -20.44
N ALA A 58 12.48 -11.98 -20.86
CA ALA A 58 13.68 -11.48 -20.20
C ALA A 58 13.79 -9.94 -20.22
N GLU A 59 13.41 -9.31 -21.33
CA GLU A 59 13.44 -7.85 -21.47
C GLU A 59 12.48 -7.20 -20.47
N THR A 60 11.25 -7.72 -20.38
CA THR A 60 10.27 -7.24 -19.39
C THR A 60 10.73 -7.44 -17.95
N LEU A 61 11.39 -8.57 -17.63
CA LEU A 61 11.91 -8.81 -16.27
C LEU A 61 12.99 -7.81 -15.89
N ASP A 62 13.88 -7.44 -16.83
CA ASP A 62 14.94 -6.46 -16.59
C ASP A 62 14.40 -5.05 -16.37
N LEU A 63 13.18 -4.76 -16.85
CA LEU A 63 12.49 -3.49 -16.63
C LEU A 63 11.82 -3.38 -15.26
N ILE A 64 11.58 -4.49 -14.55
CA ILE A 64 10.90 -4.45 -13.24
C ILE A 64 11.86 -3.94 -12.18
N GLY A 65 11.62 -2.71 -11.71
CA GLY A 65 12.48 -2.08 -10.73
C GLY A 65 11.74 -1.31 -9.64
N LYS A 66 12.27 -0.14 -9.30
CA LYS A 66 11.79 0.76 -8.23
C LYS A 66 11.29 2.10 -8.78
N GLU A 67 11.11 2.18 -10.09
CA GLU A 67 10.52 3.30 -10.80
C GLU A 67 9.06 3.51 -10.40
N HIS A 68 8.54 4.70 -10.71
CA HIS A 68 7.12 4.96 -10.57
C HIS A 68 6.35 4.21 -11.65
N ALA A 69 5.50 3.27 -11.23
CA ALA A 69 4.71 2.46 -12.13
C ALA A 69 3.23 2.48 -11.73
N LEU A 70 2.36 2.46 -12.74
CA LEU A 70 0.93 2.17 -12.58
C LEU A 70 0.71 0.71 -12.98
N VAL A 71 0.35 -0.11 -12.00
CA VAL A 71 0.09 -1.54 -12.23
C VAL A 71 -1.41 -1.75 -12.43
N LEU A 72 -1.80 -2.17 -13.63
CA LEU A 72 -3.18 -2.52 -13.95
C LEU A 72 -3.30 -4.05 -13.99
N CYS A 73 -4.07 -4.60 -13.06
CA CYS A 73 -4.32 -6.03 -12.95
C CYS A 73 -5.79 -6.35 -13.23
N ASN A 74 -6.04 -7.56 -13.73
CA ASN A 74 -7.36 -8.17 -13.59
C ASN A 74 -7.65 -8.43 -12.11
N HIS A 75 -8.93 -8.34 -11.70
CA HIS A 75 -9.37 -8.65 -10.34
C HIS A 75 -10.25 -9.90 -10.36
N ARG A 76 -9.73 -11.00 -9.81
CA ARG A 76 -10.35 -12.32 -9.78
C ARG A 76 -10.65 -12.81 -8.35
N SER A 77 -9.86 -12.40 -7.37
CA SER A 77 -9.97 -12.85 -5.98
C SER A 77 -9.84 -11.71 -4.98
N ASP A 78 -10.47 -11.87 -3.82
CA ASP A 78 -10.42 -10.89 -2.72
C ASP A 78 -9.00 -10.67 -2.15
N ILE A 79 -8.05 -11.56 -2.46
CA ILE A 79 -6.65 -11.49 -2.01
C ILE A 79 -5.68 -11.03 -3.10
N ASP A 80 -6.14 -10.63 -4.28
CA ASP A 80 -5.24 -10.25 -5.40
C ASP A 80 -4.29 -9.11 -5.03
N TRP A 81 -4.76 -8.18 -4.19
CA TRP A 81 -3.96 -7.06 -3.70
C TRP A 81 -2.75 -7.51 -2.87
N LEU A 82 -2.85 -8.64 -2.15
CA LEU A 82 -1.71 -9.23 -1.43
C LEU A 82 -0.67 -9.80 -2.39
N ILE A 83 -1.09 -10.34 -3.54
CA ILE A 83 -0.16 -10.78 -4.59
C ILE A 83 0.61 -9.57 -5.13
N GLY A 84 -0.08 -8.46 -5.41
CA GLY A 84 0.55 -7.20 -5.80
C GLY A 84 1.57 -6.69 -4.77
N TRP A 85 1.26 -6.81 -3.48
CA TRP A 85 2.21 -6.46 -2.41
C TRP A 85 3.41 -7.41 -2.33
N VAL A 86 3.24 -8.72 -2.57
CA VAL A 86 4.39 -9.63 -2.66
C VAL A 86 5.30 -9.24 -3.81
N MET A 87 4.73 -8.86 -4.96
CA MET A 87 5.51 -8.33 -6.09
C MET A 87 6.25 -7.05 -5.72
N ALA A 88 5.57 -6.11 -5.06
CA ALA A 88 6.19 -4.88 -4.56
C ALA A 88 7.31 -5.16 -3.53
N GLN A 89 7.14 -6.16 -2.67
CA GLN A 89 8.17 -6.59 -1.74
C GLN A 89 9.39 -7.15 -2.46
N ARG A 90 9.21 -7.99 -3.48
CA ARG A 90 10.30 -8.56 -4.29
C ARG A 90 11.09 -7.47 -5.02
N ALA A 91 10.40 -6.42 -5.49
CA ALA A 91 11.02 -5.26 -6.11
C ALA A 91 11.63 -4.27 -5.08
N GLY A 92 11.33 -4.41 -3.79
CA GLY A 92 11.80 -3.52 -2.72
C GLY A 92 11.08 -2.17 -2.70
N CYS A 93 9.80 -2.14 -3.05
CA CYS A 93 8.94 -0.95 -3.07
C CYS A 93 7.66 -1.09 -2.23
N LEU A 94 7.55 -2.11 -1.38
CA LEU A 94 6.34 -2.41 -0.58
C LEU A 94 5.80 -1.19 0.19
N GLY A 95 6.63 -0.48 0.96
CA GLY A 95 6.20 0.71 1.70
C GLY A 95 5.70 1.87 0.83
N SER A 96 6.09 1.89 -0.45
CA SER A 96 5.67 2.89 -1.45
C SER A 96 4.47 2.43 -2.29
N SER A 97 3.99 1.21 -2.09
CA SER A 97 2.83 0.70 -2.83
C SER A 97 1.55 1.39 -2.35
N LEU A 98 0.77 1.90 -3.31
CA LEU A 98 -0.53 2.53 -3.09
C LEU A 98 -1.57 1.79 -3.93
N ALA A 99 -2.78 1.69 -3.39
CA ALA A 99 -3.91 1.13 -4.11
C ALA A 99 -5.10 2.10 -4.09
N ILE A 100 -5.92 1.99 -5.13
CA ILE A 100 -7.26 2.59 -5.16
C ILE A 100 -8.21 1.61 -4.50
N MET A 101 -8.90 2.05 -3.45
CA MET A 101 -9.70 1.18 -2.59
C MET A 101 -11.11 1.72 -2.38
N LYS A 102 -12.02 0.83 -1.97
CA LYS A 102 -13.36 1.20 -1.53
C LYS A 102 -13.28 2.09 -0.28
N LYS A 103 -14.08 3.16 -0.22
CA LYS A 103 -14.08 4.12 0.90
C LYS A 103 -14.30 3.46 2.25
N GLU A 104 -15.07 2.38 2.29
CA GLU A 104 -15.35 1.63 3.52
C GLU A 104 -14.08 0.99 4.12
N ALA A 105 -13.09 0.64 3.28
CA ALA A 105 -11.86 -0.01 3.73
C ALA A 105 -11.04 0.85 4.69
N LYS A 106 -11.16 2.18 4.61
CA LYS A 106 -10.47 3.11 5.54
C LYS A 106 -10.90 2.95 7.00
N PHE A 107 -12.08 2.38 7.24
CA PHE A 107 -12.62 2.19 8.58
C PHE A 107 -12.17 0.87 9.21
N LEU A 108 -11.50 0.00 8.45
CA LEU A 108 -10.89 -1.20 9.02
C LEU A 108 -9.82 -0.80 10.04
N PRO A 109 -9.90 -1.31 11.28
CA PRO A 109 -8.90 -0.99 12.29
C PRO A 109 -7.54 -1.48 11.83
N ILE A 110 -6.50 -0.76 12.24
CA ILE A 110 -5.11 -1.07 11.93
C ILE A 110 -4.74 -0.85 10.46
N ILE A 111 -5.22 -1.71 9.56
CA ILE A 111 -4.85 -1.72 8.15
C ILE A 111 -5.48 -0.52 7.42
N GLY A 112 -6.79 -0.31 7.57
CA GLY A 112 -7.48 0.81 6.92
C GLY A 112 -6.97 2.17 7.38
N TRP A 113 -6.68 2.31 8.66
CA TRP A 113 -6.05 3.52 9.22
C TRP A 113 -4.64 3.72 8.69
N SER A 114 -3.84 2.66 8.61
CA SER A 114 -2.47 2.75 8.08
C SER A 114 -2.45 3.11 6.58
N MET A 115 -3.38 2.57 5.80
CA MET A 115 -3.60 2.95 4.40
C MET A 115 -3.98 4.42 4.28
N TRP A 116 -4.85 4.92 5.17
CA TRP A 116 -5.23 6.34 5.21
C TRP A 116 -4.05 7.26 5.53
N PHE A 117 -3.23 6.92 6.52
CA PHE A 117 -1.98 7.64 6.81
C PHE A 117 -0.97 7.57 5.65
N SER A 118 -1.06 6.54 4.81
CA SER A 118 -0.17 6.33 3.67
C SER A 118 -0.68 6.95 2.37
N ASP A 119 -1.65 7.86 2.42
CA ASP A 119 -2.21 8.55 1.25
C ASP A 119 -2.81 7.58 0.20
N TYR A 120 -3.38 6.44 0.62
CA TYR A 120 -4.18 5.58 -0.29
C TYR A 120 -5.40 6.33 -0.83
N ILE A 121 -5.81 6.01 -2.05
CA ILE A 121 -6.95 6.64 -2.72
C ILE A 121 -8.22 5.86 -2.39
N PHE A 122 -9.19 6.52 -1.76
CA PHE A 122 -10.44 5.90 -1.33
C PHE A 122 -11.64 6.43 -2.13
N LEU A 123 -12.40 5.55 -2.78
CA LEU A 123 -13.51 5.90 -3.68
C LEU A 123 -14.86 5.35 -3.22
N GLU A 124 -15.94 6.09 -3.50
CA GLU A 124 -17.33 5.68 -3.25
C GLU A 124 -17.92 4.79 -4.34
N ARG A 125 -17.19 4.59 -5.44
CA ARG A 125 -17.66 3.89 -6.66
C ARG A 125 -18.79 4.66 -7.36
N SER A 126 -18.71 5.98 -7.32
CA SER A 126 -19.65 6.89 -7.99
C SER A 126 -18.86 8.04 -8.60
N TRP A 127 -18.81 8.11 -9.94
CA TRP A 127 -18.03 9.13 -10.66
C TRP A 127 -18.33 10.54 -10.17
N SER A 128 -19.61 10.87 -9.99
CA SER A 128 -20.07 12.19 -9.53
C SER A 128 -19.53 12.61 -8.16
N LYS A 129 -19.08 11.65 -7.33
CA LYS A 129 -18.48 11.89 -6.01
C LYS A 129 -16.96 11.79 -6.05
N ASP A 130 -16.44 10.94 -6.92
CA ASP A 130 -15.04 10.52 -6.91
C ASP A 130 -14.15 11.32 -7.87
N GLU A 131 -14.73 12.02 -8.85
CA GLU A 131 -13.99 12.78 -9.87
C GLU A 131 -13.00 13.78 -9.25
N ASN A 132 -13.44 14.54 -8.24
CA ASN A 132 -12.59 15.52 -7.57
C ASN A 132 -11.46 14.85 -6.78
N THR A 133 -11.72 13.70 -6.14
CA THR A 133 -10.72 12.93 -5.41
C THR A 133 -9.64 12.42 -6.36
N LEU A 134 -10.02 11.91 -7.54
CA LEU A 134 -9.09 11.41 -8.55
C LEU A 134 -8.28 12.53 -9.22
N LYS A 135 -8.84 13.73 -9.37
CA LYS A 135 -8.13 14.90 -9.91
C LYS A 135 -7.16 15.54 -8.92
N ALA A 136 -7.40 15.38 -7.62
CA ALA A 136 -6.59 15.96 -6.55
C ALA A 136 -5.44 15.05 -6.09
N GLY A 137 -5.55 13.74 -6.34
CA GLY A 137 -4.49 12.75 -6.10
C GLY A 137 -3.37 12.85 -7.13
#